data_AF-A0A6G9Y0Z7-F1
#
_entry.id   AF-A0A6G9Y0Z7-F1
#
_cell.length_a   1.000
_cell.length_b   1.000
_cell.length_c   1.000
_cell.angle_alpha   90.00
_cell.angle_beta   90.00
_cell.angle_gamma   90.00
#
_symmetry.space_group_name_H-M   'P 1'
#
loop_
_entity.id
_entity.type
_entity.pdbx_description
1 polymer ?
#
loop_
_entity_poly.entity_id
_entity_poly.type
_entity_poly.pdbx_seq_one_letter_code
_entity_poly.pdbx_strand_id
1 'polypeptide(L)'
;MEAARRTASMLTARRRRDHPTDTEAQHDRLELAEHDLRVSELQLEMARDVNKMLVATLETYRRELADLMARVDILETKLRASDAEQDRLKKLLRHAVSVLRDFLEVAADHNIPAPEMSDDLKAEIERG
;
A
#
# COMPACT_ATOMS: atom_id res chain seq x y z
N MET A 1 -7.95 -89.71 9.52
CA MET A 1 -6.94 -88.86 8.85
C MET A 1 -7.53 -87.80 7.90
N GLU A 2 -8.78 -87.90 7.44
CA GLU A 2 -9.36 -86.89 6.52
C GLU A 2 -9.77 -85.56 7.18
N ALA A 3 -10.22 -85.58 8.44
CA ALA A 3 -10.64 -84.38 9.15
C ALA A 3 -9.50 -83.35 9.33
N ALA A 4 -8.28 -83.83 9.62
CA ALA A 4 -7.09 -82.99 9.74
C ALA A 4 -6.63 -82.36 8.40
N ARG A 5 -6.90 -83.03 7.27
CA ARG A 5 -6.61 -82.47 5.94
C ARG A 5 -7.60 -81.36 5.55
N ARG A 6 -8.87 -81.48 5.98
CA ARG A 6 -9.89 -80.45 5.72
C ARG A 6 -9.65 -79.18 6.52
N THR A 7 -9.24 -79.28 7.79
CA THR A 7 -8.87 -78.12 8.61
C THR A 7 -7.60 -77.44 8.11
N ALA A 8 -6.58 -78.20 7.70
CA ALA A 8 -5.38 -77.63 7.08
C ALA A 8 -5.68 -76.91 5.75
N SER A 9 -6.54 -77.49 4.91
CA SER A 9 -6.96 -76.87 3.63
C SER A 9 -7.76 -75.59 3.85
N MET A 10 -8.68 -75.56 4.84
CA MET A 10 -9.41 -74.34 5.19
C MET A 10 -8.51 -73.25 5.79
N LEU A 11 -7.56 -73.60 6.66
CA LEU A 11 -6.59 -72.62 7.19
C LEU A 11 -5.69 -72.05 6.09
N THR A 12 -5.29 -72.87 5.12
CA THR A 12 -4.47 -72.42 3.98
C THR A 12 -5.27 -71.55 3.00
N ALA A 13 -6.55 -71.87 2.79
CA ALA A 13 -7.48 -71.08 1.98
C ALA A 13 -7.91 -69.76 2.67
N ARG A 14 -7.90 -69.71 4.02
CA ARG A 14 -8.10 -68.48 4.79
C ARG A 14 -6.84 -67.61 4.78
N ARG A 15 -5.66 -68.20 4.95
CA ARG A 15 -4.37 -67.50 4.92
C ARG A 15 -4.02 -66.88 3.56
N ARG A 16 -4.51 -67.46 2.45
CA ARG A 16 -4.44 -66.86 1.10
C ARG A 16 -5.47 -65.75 0.87
N ARG A 17 -6.50 -65.65 1.72
CA ARG A 17 -7.53 -64.60 1.66
C ARG A 17 -7.13 -63.36 2.47
N ASP A 18 -6.25 -63.54 3.45
CA ASP A 18 -5.75 -62.48 4.36
C ASP A 18 -4.40 -61.87 3.91
N HIS A 19 -3.80 -62.39 2.83
CA HIS A 19 -2.58 -61.83 2.22
C HIS A 19 -2.91 -61.35 0.80
N PRO A 20 -2.89 -60.03 0.54
CA PRO A 20 -3.10 -59.51 -0.80
C PRO A 20 -2.08 -60.16 -1.74
N THR A 21 -2.55 -60.53 -2.93
CA THR A 21 -1.64 -60.98 -3.98
C THR A 21 -0.65 -59.85 -4.29
N ASP A 22 0.59 -60.17 -4.68
CA ASP A 22 1.59 -59.14 -5.05
C ASP A 22 1.05 -58.14 -6.08
N THR A 23 0.10 -58.58 -6.92
CA THR A 23 -0.64 -57.76 -7.88
C THR A 23 -1.62 -56.78 -7.25
N GLU A 24 -2.36 -57.16 -6.21
CA GLU A 24 -3.26 -56.24 -5.47
C GLU A 24 -2.46 -55.20 -4.69
N ALA A 25 -1.38 -55.64 -4.01
CA ALA A 25 -0.50 -54.72 -3.29
C ALA A 25 0.25 -53.74 -4.24
N GLN A 26 0.52 -54.15 -5.48
CA GLN A 26 1.05 -53.26 -6.52
C GLN A 26 0.00 -52.28 -7.04
N HIS A 27 -1.24 -52.73 -7.20
CA HIS A 27 -2.35 -51.88 -7.64
C HIS A 27 -2.67 -50.79 -6.60
N ASP A 28 -2.81 -51.15 -5.32
CA ASP A 28 -3.06 -50.18 -4.24
C ASP A 28 -1.95 -49.13 -4.14
N ARG A 29 -0.69 -49.53 -4.39
CA ARG A 29 0.46 -48.59 -4.42
C ARG A 29 0.41 -47.65 -5.61
N LEU A 30 -0.03 -48.14 -6.77
CA LEU A 30 -0.21 -47.31 -7.96
C LEU A 30 -1.33 -46.30 -7.75
N GLU A 31 -2.48 -46.73 -7.21
CA GLU A 31 -3.60 -45.84 -6.90
C GLU A 31 -3.21 -44.76 -5.87
N LEU A 32 -2.47 -45.12 -4.83
CA LEU A 32 -1.97 -44.15 -3.85
C LEU A 32 -1.01 -43.14 -4.49
N ALA A 33 -0.08 -43.59 -5.35
CA ALA A 33 0.85 -42.71 -6.04
C ALA A 33 0.15 -41.77 -7.02
N GLU A 34 -0.88 -42.23 -7.74
CA GLU A 34 -1.72 -41.41 -8.62
C GLU A 34 -2.52 -40.37 -7.82
N HIS A 35 -3.08 -40.77 -6.68
CA HIS A 35 -3.75 -39.85 -5.77
C HIS A 35 -2.80 -38.76 -5.27
N ASP A 36 -1.61 -39.13 -4.79
CA ASP A 36 -0.62 -38.19 -4.28
C ASP A 36 -0.13 -37.24 -5.38
N LEU A 37 0.08 -37.74 -6.60
CA LEU A 37 0.42 -36.90 -7.76
C LEU A 37 -0.69 -35.88 -8.04
N ARG A 38 -1.95 -36.32 -8.06
CA ARG A 38 -3.10 -35.44 -8.31
C ARG A 38 -3.26 -34.37 -7.23
N VAL A 39 -3.06 -34.74 -5.97
CA VAL A 39 -3.06 -33.77 -4.86
C VAL A 39 -1.94 -32.74 -5.04
N SER A 40 -0.73 -33.19 -5.41
CA SER A 40 0.40 -32.29 -5.66
C SER A 40 0.15 -31.33 -6.84
N GLU A 41 -0.43 -31.83 -7.94
CA GLU A 41 -0.81 -31.01 -9.08
C GLU A 41 -1.82 -29.91 -8.70
N LEU A 42 -2.84 -30.27 -7.93
CA LEU A 42 -3.83 -29.31 -7.42
C LEU A 42 -3.18 -28.26 -6.51
N GLN A 43 -2.27 -28.66 -5.63
CA GLN A 43 -1.53 -27.73 -4.76
C GLN A 43 -0.66 -26.75 -5.58
N LEU A 44 -0.01 -27.24 -6.63
CA LEU A 44 0.80 -26.40 -7.52
C LEU A 44 -0.06 -25.41 -8.31
N GLU A 45 -1.24 -25.83 -8.77
CA GLU A 45 -2.20 -24.96 -9.44
C GLU A 45 -2.71 -23.86 -8.51
N MET A 46 -3.12 -24.22 -7.29
CA MET A 46 -3.54 -23.25 -6.27
C MET A 46 -2.43 -22.25 -5.94
N ALA A 47 -1.20 -22.74 -5.75
CA ALA A 47 -0.04 -21.88 -5.47
C ALA A 47 0.24 -20.91 -6.65
N ARG A 48 0.11 -21.40 -7.89
CA ARG A 48 0.26 -20.57 -9.09
C ARG A 48 -0.79 -19.47 -9.14
N ASP A 49 -2.04 -19.77 -8.80
CA ASP A 49 -3.11 -18.77 -8.81
C ASP A 49 -2.97 -17.73 -7.71
N VAL A 50 -2.55 -18.15 -6.50
CA VAL A 50 -2.19 -17.22 -5.43
C VAL A 50 -1.05 -16.29 -5.88
N ASN A 51 -0.01 -16.83 -6.52
CA ASN A 51 1.09 -16.01 -7.04
C ASN A 51 0.63 -15.01 -8.10
N LYS A 52 -0.24 -15.40 -9.03
CA LYS A 52 -0.83 -14.47 -10.01
C LYS A 52 -1.59 -13.34 -9.32
N MET A 53 -2.42 -13.66 -8.32
CA MET A 53 -3.18 -12.65 -7.56
C MET A 53 -2.26 -11.69 -6.80
N LEU A 54 -1.19 -12.21 -6.19
CA LEU A 54 -0.19 -11.39 -5.50
C LEU A 54 0.52 -10.46 -6.47
N VAL A 55 0.95 -10.95 -7.64
CA VAL A 55 1.56 -10.11 -8.69
C VAL A 55 0.61 -9.00 -9.14
N ALA A 56 -0.65 -9.33 -9.44
CA ALA A 56 -1.65 -8.34 -9.85
C ALA A 56 -1.90 -7.28 -8.75
N THR A 57 -1.91 -7.69 -7.48
CA THR A 57 -2.02 -6.79 -6.34
C THR A 57 -0.80 -5.86 -6.24
N LEU A 58 0.41 -6.41 -6.35
CA LEU A 58 1.64 -5.62 -6.31
C LEU A 58 1.72 -4.62 -7.47
N GLU A 59 1.29 -5.01 -8.66
CA GLU A 59 1.22 -4.11 -9.81
C GLU A 59 0.21 -2.98 -9.61
N THR A 60 -0.87 -3.24 -8.89
CA THR A 60 -1.87 -2.24 -8.53
C THR A 60 -1.30 -1.26 -7.51
N TYR A 61 -0.71 -1.73 -6.41
CA TYR A 61 -0.05 -0.86 -5.43
C TYR A 61 1.11 -0.06 -6.03
N ARG A 62 1.87 -0.64 -6.95
CA ARG A 62 2.93 0.09 -7.66
C ARG A 62 2.37 1.28 -8.45
N ARG A 63 1.23 1.11 -9.12
CA ARG A 63 0.56 2.18 -9.88
C ARG A 63 -0.01 3.25 -8.96
N GLU A 64 -0.67 2.85 -7.88
CA GLU A 64 -1.22 3.78 -6.88
C GLU A 64 -0.12 4.59 -6.19
N LEU A 65 1.01 3.97 -5.86
CA LEU A 65 2.15 4.64 -5.26
C LEU A 65 2.76 5.66 -6.24
N ALA A 66 2.88 5.32 -7.53
CA ALA A 66 3.36 6.26 -8.54
C ALA A 66 2.41 7.47 -8.70
N ASP A 67 1.09 7.26 -8.69
CA ASP A 67 0.11 8.35 -8.71
C ASP A 67 0.21 9.24 -7.47
N LEU A 68 0.30 8.64 -6.29
CA LEU A 68 0.46 9.37 -5.03
C LEU A 68 1.74 10.20 -5.01
N MET A 69 2.86 9.66 -5.47
CA MET A 69 4.12 10.40 -5.59
C MET A 69 3.98 11.61 -6.51
N ALA A 70 3.38 11.44 -7.69
CA ALA A 70 3.15 12.55 -8.62
C ALA A 70 2.24 13.64 -8.01
N ARG A 71 1.23 13.24 -7.25
CA ARG A 71 0.34 14.18 -6.54
C ARG A 71 1.07 14.93 -5.43
N VAL A 72 1.96 14.27 -4.69
CA VAL A 72 2.80 14.91 -3.67
C VAL A 72 3.72 15.94 -4.33
N ASP A 73 4.40 15.60 -5.42
CA ASP A 73 5.29 16.53 -6.13
C ASP A 73 4.55 17.81 -6.60
N ILE A 74 3.32 17.65 -7.10
CA ILE A 74 2.46 18.77 -7.50
C ILE A 74 2.09 19.64 -6.29
N LEU A 75 1.72 19.01 -5.16
CA LEU A 75 1.35 19.74 -3.95
C LEU A 75 2.55 20.49 -3.36
N GLU A 76 3.73 19.89 -3.34
CA GLU A 76 4.96 20.56 -2.90
C GLU A 76 5.29 21.77 -3.78
N THR A 77 5.13 21.63 -5.09
CA THR A 77 5.34 22.74 -6.03
C THR A 77 4.35 23.88 -5.77
N LYS A 78 3.08 23.57 -5.54
CA LYS A 78 2.05 24.56 -5.19
C LYS A 78 2.33 25.24 -3.85
N LEU A 79 2.81 24.48 -2.86
CA LEU A 79 3.17 25.02 -1.55
C LEU A 79 4.33 26.01 -1.68
N ARG A 80 5.40 25.64 -2.37
CA ARG A 80 6.55 26.54 -2.62
C ARG A 80 6.12 27.82 -3.36
N ALA A 81 5.21 27.71 -4.32
CA ALA A 81 4.68 28.88 -5.02
C ALA A 81 3.84 29.78 -4.08
N SER A 82 3.03 29.19 -3.21
CA SER A 82 2.27 29.92 -2.20
C SER A 82 3.18 30.63 -1.21
N ASP A 83 4.23 29.97 -0.72
CA ASP A 83 5.20 30.56 0.20
C ASP A 83 5.92 31.75 -0.44
N ALA A 84 6.32 31.62 -1.71
CA ALA A 84 6.94 32.70 -2.46
C ALA A 84 6.00 33.91 -2.63
N GLU A 85 4.70 33.67 -2.88
CA GLU A 85 3.72 34.75 -2.99
C GLU A 85 3.44 35.40 -1.63
N GLN A 86 3.36 34.62 -0.56
CA GLN A 86 3.24 35.18 0.79
C GLN A 86 4.44 36.07 1.15
N ASP A 87 5.65 35.65 0.81
CA ASP A 87 6.86 36.45 1.03
C ASP A 87 6.87 37.73 0.18
N ARG A 88 6.39 37.64 -1.06
CA ARG A 88 6.20 38.82 -1.92
C ARG A 88 5.21 39.80 -1.30
N LEU A 89 4.04 39.32 -0.86
CA LEU A 89 3.02 40.16 -0.22
C LEU A 89 3.52 40.79 1.07
N LYS A 90 4.23 40.03 1.92
CA LYS A 90 4.86 40.58 3.14
C LYS A 90 5.85 41.70 2.81
N LYS A 91 6.69 41.53 1.79
CA LYS A 91 7.62 42.58 1.34
C LYS A 91 6.89 43.81 0.84
N LEU A 92 5.84 43.63 0.03
CA LEU A 92 5.03 44.72 -0.50
C LEU A 92 4.33 45.49 0.63
N LEU A 93 3.74 44.77 1.59
CA LEU A 93 3.09 45.38 2.75
C LEU A 93 4.08 46.20 3.60
N ARG A 94 5.26 45.63 3.92
CA ARG A 94 6.31 46.39 4.63
C ARG A 94 6.74 47.64 3.87
N HIS A 95 6.89 47.54 2.55
CA HIS A 95 7.23 48.70 1.74
C HIS A 95 6.12 49.75 1.75
N ALA A 96 4.86 49.34 1.62
CA ALA A 96 3.71 50.25 1.71
C ALA A 96 3.64 50.95 3.07
N VAL A 97 3.88 50.24 4.17
CA VAL A 97 3.94 50.84 5.53
C VAL A 97 5.08 51.86 5.63
N SER A 98 6.26 51.55 5.09
CA SER A 98 7.39 52.49 5.04
C SER A 98 7.05 53.75 4.25
N VAL A 99 6.48 53.61 3.05
CA VAL A 99 6.09 54.76 2.21
C VAL A 99 5.02 55.61 2.89
N LEU A 100 4.06 54.98 3.58
CA LEU A 100 3.05 55.70 4.35
C LEU A 100 3.69 56.48 5.50
N ARG A 101 4.65 55.90 6.21
CA ARG A 101 5.41 56.61 7.24
C ARG A 101 6.15 57.82 6.67
N ASP A 102 6.93 57.61 5.61
CA ASP A 102 7.68 58.68 4.96
C ASP A 102 6.74 59.83 4.51
N PHE A 103 5.57 59.48 3.97
CA PHE A 103 4.55 60.45 3.61
C PHE A 103 4.01 61.23 4.81
N LEU A 104 3.74 60.55 5.94
CA LEU A 104 3.25 61.20 7.16
C LEU A 104 4.29 62.13 7.76
N GLU A 105 5.58 61.76 7.73
CA GLU A 105 6.68 62.61 8.18
C GLU A 105 6.75 63.91 7.35
N VAL A 106 6.72 63.79 6.01
CA VAL A 106 6.71 64.94 5.10
C VAL A 106 5.46 65.81 5.30
N ALA A 107 4.30 65.19 5.48
CA ALA A 107 3.05 65.92 5.73
C ALA A 107 3.13 66.74 7.03
N ALA A 108 3.69 66.14 8.10
CA ALA A 108 3.88 66.81 9.38
C ALA A 108 4.84 68.01 9.26
N ASP A 109 5.96 67.85 8.54
CA ASP A 109 6.93 68.94 8.28
C ASP A 109 6.29 70.14 7.55
N HIS A 110 5.26 69.89 6.76
CA HIS A 110 4.50 70.91 6.03
C HIS A 110 3.20 71.36 6.72
N ASN A 111 2.96 70.97 7.99
CA ASN A 111 1.70 71.24 8.73
C ASN A 111 0.44 70.77 7.99
N ILE A 112 0.53 69.70 7.22
CA ILE A 112 -0.61 69.06 6.56
C ILE A 112 -1.27 68.11 7.57
N PRO A 113 -2.60 68.18 7.78
CA PRO A 113 -3.30 67.26 8.68
C PRO A 113 -3.10 65.80 8.28
N ALA A 114 -2.80 64.95 9.26
CA ALA A 114 -2.65 63.52 9.01
C ALA A 114 -3.98 62.90 8.53
N PRO A 115 -3.95 61.98 7.56
CA PRO A 115 -5.13 61.26 7.11
C PRO A 115 -5.71 60.40 8.24
N GLU A 116 -7.04 60.21 8.22
CA GLU A 116 -7.70 59.27 9.12
C GLU A 116 -7.25 57.83 8.78
N MET A 117 -6.80 57.10 9.80
CA MET A 117 -6.30 55.73 9.68
C MET A 117 -6.91 54.87 10.79
N SER A 118 -7.09 53.58 10.52
CA SER A 118 -7.49 52.61 11.53
C SER A 118 -6.42 52.44 12.60
N ASP A 119 -6.82 52.01 13.80
CA ASP A 119 -5.89 51.81 14.92
C ASP A 119 -4.86 50.71 14.63
N ASP A 120 -5.26 49.67 13.90
CA ASP A 120 -4.35 48.62 13.45
C ASP A 120 -3.27 49.16 12.50
N LEU A 121 -3.64 50.04 11.57
CA LEU A 121 -2.69 50.62 10.61
C LEU A 121 -1.73 51.59 11.29
N LYS A 122 -2.23 52.40 12.24
CA LYS A 122 -1.38 53.26 13.07
C LYS A 122 -0.38 52.43 13.87
N ALA A 123 -0.86 51.38 14.53
CA ALA A 123 -0.01 50.49 15.31
C ALA A 123 1.07 49.82 14.43
N GLU A 124 0.74 49.44 13.19
CA GLU A 124 1.71 48.85 12.27
C GLU A 124 2.75 49.88 11.79
N ILE A 125 2.33 51.12 11.52
CA ILE A 125 3.22 52.24 11.17
C ILE A 125 4.14 52.60 12.34
N GLU A 126 3.72 52.47 13.59
CA GLU A 126 4.57 52.73 14.77
C GLU A 126 5.55 51.58 15.08
N ARG A 127 5.23 50.35 14.69
CA ARG A 127 6.05 49.15 14.96
C ARG A 127 7.16 48.89 13.94
N GLY A 128 6.91 49.20 12.66
CA GLY A 128 7.89 48.97 11.59
C GLY A 128 9.09 49.90 11.67
#